data_AF-A0A970FI56-F1
#
_entry.id   AF-A0A970FI56-F1
#
_cell.length_a   1.000
_cell.length_b   1.000
_cell.length_c   1.000
_cell.angle_alpha   90.00
_cell.angle_beta   90.00
_cell.angle_gamma   90.00
#
_symmetry.space_group_name_H-M   'P 1'
#
loop_
_entity.id
_entity.type
_entity.pdbx_description
1 polymer ?
#
loop_
_entity_poly.entity_id
_entity_poly.type
_entity_poly.pdbx_seq_one_letter_code
_entity_poly.pdbx_strand_id
1 'polypeptide(L)'
;MRVLELSPGLPSDPVHDTVRRAAVFFEESCFAETCTLDVLPRLRISEEALDLAFERAFGLPAGLYVQRQRDLYRDAAKSLSGGDRGTLYLRYRPPYRWEWMYKFLADRAIPGAEAAIDGEYMRTAHFRTAATEHSGWISVRDDPDNDRLEVTVSSSLLPVLPRVISRLRGLFDTDCDPELVYKKLSVMNDLREGLCDPGARAPGCFDPFETAVRTILGQQITVKAARTLAARIVDSFGGYVRAPAHGLERTFPGPDTFLEMSDSIGDRLGGLGVTGARSKSIRSIAESVTNGMIRLSRDADFAEEEKKLLELPGVGPWTANCLGMRVFGLSDAFPHTDLGVRKALEGMSNKEILSLGEAWRPWRSYAVINLWNSRS
;
A
#
# COMPACT_ATOMS: atom_id res chain seq x y z
N MET A 1 5.48 28.85 -0.19
CA MET A 1 5.20 27.41 -0.38
C MET A 1 5.12 27.18 -1.88
N ARG A 2 5.96 26.31 -2.45
CA ARG A 2 5.92 26.02 -3.90
C ARG A 2 5.05 24.78 -4.10
N VAL A 3 4.00 24.93 -4.91
CA VAL A 3 2.92 23.96 -5.11
C VAL A 3 3.22 23.15 -6.37
N LEU A 4 3.21 21.83 -6.26
CA LEU A 4 3.30 20.92 -7.41
C LEU A 4 2.05 20.03 -7.44
N GLU A 5 1.34 20.02 -8.56
CA GLU A 5 0.28 19.06 -8.83
C GLU A 5 0.81 17.95 -9.72
N LEU A 6 0.63 16.70 -9.28
CA LEU A 6 0.94 15.54 -10.11
C LEU A 6 -0.34 15.07 -10.81
N SER A 7 -0.24 14.89 -12.14
CA SER A 7 -1.33 14.50 -13.05
C SER A 7 -2.07 13.22 -12.62
N PRO A 8 -3.34 13.02 -13.08
CA PRO A 8 -4.15 11.89 -12.68
C PRO A 8 -3.51 10.54 -12.99
N GLY A 9 -3.88 9.58 -12.15
CA GLY A 9 -3.14 8.35 -11.94
C GLY A 9 -3.08 7.34 -13.09
N LEU A 10 -2.38 6.23 -12.85
CA LEU A 10 -2.16 5.13 -13.79
C LEU A 10 -3.51 4.58 -14.27
N PRO A 11 -3.56 3.99 -15.48
CA PRO A 11 -4.77 3.33 -15.95
C PRO A 11 -5.30 2.34 -14.90
N SER A 12 -6.57 2.48 -14.55
CA SER A 12 -7.26 1.65 -13.55
C SER A 12 -7.82 0.34 -14.13
N ASP A 13 -7.84 0.21 -15.46
CA ASP A 13 -8.38 -0.96 -16.18
C ASP A 13 -7.41 -2.17 -16.09
N PRO A 14 -7.89 -3.37 -15.68
CA PRO A 14 -7.16 -4.63 -15.77
C PRO A 14 -6.49 -4.91 -17.12
N VAL A 15 -7.01 -4.38 -18.23
CA VAL A 15 -6.44 -4.55 -19.59
C VAL A 15 -5.07 -3.86 -19.73
N HIS A 16 -4.74 -2.90 -18.86
CA HIS A 16 -3.48 -2.16 -18.84
C HIS A 16 -2.51 -2.56 -17.70
N ASP A 17 -2.65 -3.78 -17.16
CA ASP A 17 -1.82 -4.25 -16.04
C ASP A 17 -0.31 -4.09 -16.29
N THR A 18 0.16 -4.34 -17.51
CA THR A 18 1.57 -4.15 -17.90
C THR A 18 2.06 -2.71 -17.71
N VAL A 19 1.31 -1.72 -18.20
CA VAL A 19 1.69 -0.29 -18.09
C VAL A 19 1.68 0.13 -16.63
N ARG A 20 0.65 -0.27 -15.88
CA ARG A 20 0.52 0.03 -14.45
C ARG A 20 1.71 -0.53 -13.67
N ARG A 21 2.03 -1.82 -13.85
CA ARG A 21 3.16 -2.47 -13.17
C ARG A 21 4.49 -1.84 -13.56
N ALA A 22 4.70 -1.55 -14.85
CA ALA A 22 5.91 -0.88 -15.32
C ALA A 22 6.08 0.51 -14.67
N ALA A 23 5.02 1.31 -14.64
CA ALA A 23 5.09 2.65 -14.08
C ALA A 23 5.31 2.64 -12.56
N VAL A 24 4.67 1.72 -11.82
CA VAL A 24 4.97 1.51 -10.39
C VAL A 24 6.43 1.13 -10.21
N PHE A 25 6.98 0.25 -11.04
CA PHE A 25 8.40 -0.12 -10.98
C PHE A 25 9.32 1.09 -11.25
N PHE A 26 8.97 1.95 -12.23
CA PHE A 26 9.73 3.17 -12.50
C PHE A 26 9.69 4.14 -11.30
N GLU A 27 8.55 4.33 -10.66
CA GLU A 27 8.45 5.16 -9.46
C GLU A 27 9.25 4.57 -8.29
N GLU A 28 9.12 3.26 -8.03
CA GLU A 28 9.85 2.56 -6.96
C GLU A 28 11.36 2.53 -7.17
N SER A 29 11.82 2.60 -8.43
CA SER A 29 13.24 2.75 -8.78
C SER A 29 13.72 4.20 -8.83
N CYS A 30 12.88 5.18 -8.43
CA CYS A 30 13.14 6.62 -8.57
C CYS A 30 13.51 7.03 -10.00
N PHE A 31 12.94 6.35 -11.00
CA PHE A 31 13.24 6.53 -12.41
C PHE A 31 14.74 6.40 -12.70
N ALA A 32 15.42 5.39 -12.15
CA ALA A 32 16.84 5.13 -12.44
C ALA A 32 17.12 5.03 -13.96
N GLU A 33 18.34 5.31 -14.40
CA GLU A 33 18.70 5.33 -15.84
C GLU A 33 18.40 4.02 -16.56
N THR A 34 18.58 2.89 -15.87
CA THR A 34 18.38 1.54 -16.40
C THR A 34 16.96 1.01 -16.22
N CYS A 35 16.03 1.76 -15.62
CA CYS A 35 14.76 1.19 -15.16
C CYS A 35 13.89 0.64 -16.31
N THR A 36 13.98 1.20 -17.52
CA THR A 36 13.27 0.67 -18.70
C THR A 36 13.81 -0.69 -19.16
N LEU A 37 15.08 -0.99 -18.92
CA LEU A 37 15.67 -2.30 -19.21
C LEU A 37 15.44 -3.27 -18.05
N ASP A 38 15.56 -2.79 -16.81
CA ASP A 38 15.41 -3.60 -15.59
C ASP A 38 13.98 -4.14 -15.42
N VAL A 39 12.98 -3.49 -16.02
CA VAL A 39 11.56 -3.90 -15.95
C VAL A 39 11.22 -5.03 -16.92
N LEU A 40 11.92 -5.15 -18.05
CA LEU A 40 11.62 -6.11 -19.12
C LEU A 40 11.61 -7.57 -18.62
N PRO A 41 12.67 -8.09 -17.95
CA PRO A 41 12.65 -9.46 -17.44
C PRO A 41 11.60 -9.68 -16.35
N ARG A 42 11.19 -8.61 -15.64
CA ARG A 42 10.18 -8.68 -14.57
C ARG A 42 8.76 -8.83 -15.13
N LEU A 43 8.49 -8.18 -16.25
CA LEU A 43 7.20 -8.24 -16.94
C LEU A 43 7.15 -9.31 -18.03
N ARG A 44 8.29 -9.90 -18.40
CA ARG A 44 8.44 -10.90 -19.47
C ARG A 44 7.95 -10.38 -20.83
N ILE A 45 8.33 -9.13 -21.15
CA ILE A 45 7.99 -8.44 -22.40
C ILE A 45 9.25 -7.94 -23.09
N SER A 46 9.15 -7.65 -24.39
CA SER A 46 10.21 -6.96 -25.13
C SER A 46 10.16 -5.44 -24.92
N GLU A 47 11.22 -4.75 -25.29
CA GLU A 47 11.29 -3.28 -25.25
C GLU A 47 10.25 -2.66 -26.19
N GLU A 48 10.04 -3.23 -27.39
CA GLU A 48 9.04 -2.74 -28.35
C GLU A 48 7.61 -2.88 -27.81
N ALA A 49 7.34 -3.97 -27.09
CA ALA A 49 6.04 -4.19 -26.46
C ALA A 49 5.80 -3.19 -25.31
N LEU A 50 6.84 -2.87 -24.54
CA LEU A 50 6.79 -1.86 -23.49
C LEU A 50 6.52 -0.47 -24.09
N ASP A 51 7.26 -0.08 -25.12
CA ASP A 51 7.09 1.22 -25.77
C ASP A 51 5.71 1.36 -26.41
N LEU A 52 5.24 0.36 -27.14
CA LEU A 52 3.89 0.36 -27.71
C LEU A 52 2.80 0.50 -26.64
N ALA A 53 2.99 -0.13 -25.47
CA ALA A 53 2.05 -0.03 -24.37
C ALA A 53 2.02 1.39 -23.77
N PHE A 54 3.18 2.03 -23.61
CA PHE A 54 3.28 3.42 -23.13
C PHE A 54 2.80 4.42 -24.17
N GLU A 55 3.03 4.19 -25.47
CA GLU A 55 2.49 5.03 -26.54
C GLU A 55 0.96 5.03 -26.53
N ARG A 56 0.34 3.86 -26.35
CA ARG A 56 -1.12 3.75 -26.24
C ARG A 56 -1.67 4.45 -24.99
N ALA A 57 -0.96 4.38 -23.87
CA ALA A 57 -1.43 4.91 -22.59
C ALA A 57 -1.15 6.42 -22.40
N PHE A 58 0.00 6.90 -22.90
CA PHE A 58 0.52 8.23 -22.61
C PHE A 58 0.94 9.03 -23.87
N GLY A 59 0.82 8.44 -25.06
CA GLY A 59 1.20 9.09 -26.33
C GLY A 59 2.71 9.22 -26.56
N LEU A 60 3.53 8.45 -25.84
CA LEU A 60 4.99 8.48 -25.93
C LEU A 60 5.62 7.15 -25.46
N PRO A 61 6.81 6.77 -25.97
CA PRO A 61 7.50 5.54 -25.56
C PRO A 61 8.00 5.60 -24.11
N ALA A 62 8.23 4.43 -23.50
CA ALA A 62 8.55 4.31 -22.08
C ALA A 62 9.85 5.03 -21.69
N GLY A 63 10.86 5.03 -22.57
CA GLY A 63 12.10 5.79 -22.35
C GLY A 63 11.86 7.29 -22.18
N LEU A 64 11.03 7.88 -23.06
CA LEU A 64 10.68 9.30 -22.97
C LEU A 64 9.77 9.59 -21.78
N TYR A 65 8.91 8.65 -21.39
CA TYR A 65 8.09 8.75 -20.18
C TYR A 65 8.97 8.87 -18.95
N VAL A 66 9.91 7.93 -18.80
CA VAL A 66 10.85 7.88 -17.67
C VAL A 66 11.68 9.16 -17.61
N GLN A 67 12.21 9.63 -18.74
CA GLN A 67 12.97 10.88 -18.80
C GLN A 67 12.15 12.08 -18.32
N ARG A 68 10.94 12.27 -18.87
CA ARG A 68 10.04 13.38 -18.49
C ARG A 68 9.67 13.35 -17.02
N GLN A 69 9.34 12.17 -16.48
CA GLN A 69 9.00 12.03 -15.06
C GLN A 69 10.22 12.29 -14.18
N ARG A 70 11.40 11.79 -14.55
CA ARG A 70 12.66 12.05 -13.82
C ARG A 70 12.94 13.55 -13.72
N ASP A 71 12.82 14.28 -14.82
CA ASP A 71 13.05 15.72 -14.85
C ASP A 71 12.01 16.46 -14.00
N LEU A 72 10.73 16.09 -14.11
CA LEU A 72 9.65 16.63 -13.28
C LEU A 72 9.92 16.47 -11.78
N TYR A 73 10.28 15.26 -11.33
CA TYR A 73 10.56 15.00 -9.92
C TYR A 73 11.85 15.67 -9.43
N ARG A 74 12.86 15.80 -10.30
CA ARG A 74 14.09 16.54 -9.98
C ARG A 74 13.79 18.02 -9.76
N ASP A 75 13.04 18.64 -10.65
CA ASP A 75 12.66 20.04 -10.56
C ASP A 75 11.74 20.28 -9.35
N ALA A 76 10.81 19.37 -9.09
CA ALA A 76 10.00 19.35 -7.88
C ALA A 76 10.87 19.33 -6.61
N ALA A 77 11.78 18.36 -6.49
CA ALA A 77 12.65 18.24 -5.32
C ALA A 77 13.51 19.50 -5.12
N LYS A 78 14.04 20.08 -6.20
CA LYS A 78 14.80 21.35 -6.17
C LYS A 78 13.94 22.54 -5.77
N SER A 79 12.67 22.54 -6.18
CA SER A 79 11.70 23.58 -5.83
C SER A 79 11.34 23.52 -4.34
N LEU A 80 11.28 22.31 -3.79
CA LEU A 80 10.89 22.02 -2.41
C LEU A 80 12.05 22.04 -1.41
N SER A 81 13.31 21.99 -1.87
CA SER A 81 14.51 21.93 -1.01
C SER A 81 14.88 23.24 -0.30
N GLY A 82 14.09 24.31 -0.48
CA GLY A 82 14.31 25.61 0.16
C GLY A 82 14.01 25.68 1.66
N GLY A 83 13.64 24.56 2.30
CA GLY A 83 13.37 24.46 3.73
C GLY A 83 13.30 23.01 4.22
N ASP A 84 12.85 22.83 5.46
CA ASP A 84 12.89 21.56 6.18
C ASP A 84 11.82 20.55 5.71
N ARG A 85 10.89 21.00 4.85
CA ARG A 85 9.76 20.25 4.32
C ARG A 85 9.28 20.81 2.98
N GLY A 86 8.63 19.96 2.19
CA GLY A 86 7.97 20.32 0.92
C GLY A 86 6.53 19.85 0.88
N THR A 87 5.66 20.61 0.20
CA THR A 87 4.23 20.29 0.02
C THR A 87 3.91 20.10 -1.46
N LEU A 88 3.14 19.07 -1.78
CA LEU A 88 2.68 18.70 -3.12
C LEU A 88 1.26 18.16 -3.04
N TYR A 89 0.61 17.97 -4.18
CA TYR A 89 -0.77 17.50 -4.24
C TYR A 89 -0.92 16.23 -5.07
N LEU A 90 -1.69 15.28 -4.55
CA LEU A 90 -2.08 14.04 -5.22
C LEU A 90 -3.54 14.11 -5.61
N ARG A 91 -3.82 14.25 -6.91
CA ARG A 91 -5.20 14.27 -7.42
C ARG A 91 -5.85 12.89 -7.28
N TYR A 92 -7.15 12.89 -7.02
CA TYR A 92 -8.00 11.71 -7.13
C TYR A 92 -9.22 12.03 -8.02
N ARG A 93 -9.95 11.00 -8.44
CA ARG A 93 -11.24 11.17 -9.15
C ARG A 93 -12.40 11.21 -8.14
N PRO A 94 -13.23 12.25 -8.07
CA PRO A 94 -14.41 12.21 -7.19
C PRO A 94 -15.44 11.17 -7.68
N PRO A 95 -16.32 10.67 -6.81
CA PRO A 95 -16.35 10.92 -5.37
C PRO A 95 -15.22 10.18 -4.61
N TYR A 96 -14.80 10.73 -3.47
CA TYR A 96 -13.78 10.15 -2.59
C TYR A 96 -14.26 10.24 -1.13
N ARG A 97 -14.45 9.10 -0.46
CA ARG A 97 -14.92 9.09 0.94
C ARG A 97 -13.78 9.20 1.93
N TRP A 98 -13.21 10.41 2.05
CA TRP A 98 -12.07 10.69 2.92
C TRP A 98 -12.31 10.30 4.39
N GLU A 99 -13.45 10.69 4.97
CA GLU A 99 -13.76 10.41 6.38
C GLU A 99 -13.63 8.93 6.74
N TRP A 100 -14.05 8.04 5.83
CA TRP A 100 -13.90 6.61 6.04
C TRP A 100 -12.44 6.16 5.88
N MET A 101 -11.73 6.62 4.84
CA MET A 101 -10.30 6.33 4.64
C MET A 101 -9.47 6.78 5.85
N TYR A 102 -9.68 8.01 6.31
CA TYR A 102 -9.07 8.57 7.51
C TYR A 102 -9.36 7.71 8.74
N LYS A 103 -10.64 7.38 9.00
CA LYS A 103 -11.01 6.50 10.12
C LYS A 103 -10.36 5.12 10.02
N PHE A 104 -10.33 4.53 8.83
CA PHE A 104 -9.70 3.23 8.59
C PHE A 104 -8.23 3.23 8.99
N LEU A 105 -7.49 4.29 8.61
CA LEU A 105 -6.08 4.49 8.95
C LEU A 105 -5.92 4.82 10.45
N ALA A 106 -6.74 5.70 11.01
CA ALA A 106 -6.72 6.08 12.42
C ALA A 106 -6.89 4.88 13.36
N ASP A 107 -7.86 3.99 13.07
CA ASP A 107 -8.11 2.77 13.85
C ASP A 107 -6.91 1.80 13.84
N ARG A 108 -5.98 1.96 12.89
CA ARG A 108 -4.80 1.10 12.65
C ARG A 108 -3.47 1.81 12.88
N ALA A 109 -3.47 3.11 13.16
CA ALA A 109 -2.27 3.92 13.28
C ALA A 109 -1.38 3.41 14.41
N ILE A 110 -0.11 3.08 14.15
CA ILE A 110 0.83 2.64 15.18
C ILE A 110 1.38 3.84 15.97
N PRO A 111 1.13 3.95 17.28
CA PRO A 111 1.80 4.94 18.13
C PRO A 111 3.33 4.92 17.95
N GLY A 112 3.94 6.08 17.76
CA GLY A 112 5.38 6.21 17.51
C GLY A 112 5.75 6.30 16.02
N ALA A 113 4.95 5.69 15.13
CA ALA A 113 5.22 5.64 13.69
C ALA A 113 4.13 6.28 12.83
N GLU A 114 2.88 6.32 13.30
CA GLU A 114 1.73 6.91 12.62
C GLU A 114 0.85 7.67 13.61
N ALA A 115 0.21 8.72 13.13
CA ALA A 115 -0.76 9.51 13.88
C ALA A 115 -1.92 9.90 12.95
N ALA A 116 -3.11 10.03 13.53
CA ALA A 116 -4.29 10.56 12.87
C ALA A 116 -4.96 11.55 13.84
N ILE A 117 -4.81 12.84 13.56
CA ILE A 117 -5.23 13.92 14.46
C ILE A 117 -5.93 14.98 13.61
N ASP A 118 -7.12 15.43 14.03
CA ASP A 118 -7.86 16.53 13.41
C ASP A 118 -8.00 16.46 11.88
N GLY A 119 -8.23 15.25 11.35
CA GLY A 119 -8.40 15.01 9.91
C GLY A 119 -7.09 14.89 9.11
N GLU A 120 -5.94 14.93 9.79
CA GLU A 120 -4.62 14.78 9.20
C GLU A 120 -4.02 13.40 9.53
N TYR A 121 -3.65 12.65 8.50
CA TYR A 121 -2.91 11.41 8.66
C TYR A 121 -1.41 11.67 8.49
N MET A 122 -0.62 11.21 9.44
CA MET A 122 0.82 11.38 9.44
C MET A 122 1.54 10.06 9.68
N ARG A 123 2.72 9.91 9.10
CA ARG A 123 3.58 8.75 9.36
C ARG A 123 5.05 9.04 9.20
N THR A 124 5.88 8.23 9.84
CA THR A 124 7.30 8.11 9.51
C THR A 124 7.48 7.16 8.31
N ALA A 125 8.62 7.32 7.63
CA ALA A 125 9.01 6.49 6.51
C ALA A 125 10.52 6.28 6.51
N HIS A 126 10.95 5.09 6.11
CA HIS A 126 12.34 4.73 5.85
C HIS A 126 12.43 4.13 4.44
N PHE A 127 13.44 4.56 3.70
CA PHE A 127 13.75 4.04 2.38
C PHE A 127 15.23 3.73 2.30
N ARG A 128 15.56 2.55 1.78
CA ARG A 128 16.92 2.21 1.37
C ARG A 128 17.06 2.34 -0.14
N THR A 129 18.10 3.04 -0.58
CA THR A 129 18.59 3.04 -1.96
C THR A 129 19.94 2.32 -2.01
N ALA A 130 20.48 2.06 -3.20
CA ALA A 130 21.80 1.44 -3.33
C ALA A 130 22.93 2.28 -2.70
N ALA A 131 22.75 3.62 -2.61
CA ALA A 131 23.78 4.54 -2.17
C ALA A 131 23.59 5.04 -0.73
N THR A 132 22.34 5.23 -0.29
CA THR A 132 22.01 5.90 0.98
C THR A 132 20.66 5.46 1.55
N GLU A 133 20.47 5.70 2.85
CA GLU A 133 19.17 5.56 3.52
C GLU A 133 18.52 6.93 3.73
N HIS A 134 17.20 6.98 3.57
CA HIS A 134 16.38 8.16 3.75
C HIS A 134 15.30 7.89 4.77
N SER A 135 15.30 8.66 5.86
CA SER A 135 14.26 8.59 6.88
C SER A 135 13.62 9.94 7.10
N GLY A 136 12.31 9.95 7.31
CA GLY A 136 11.57 11.20 7.45
C GLY A 136 10.12 10.99 7.82
N TRP A 137 9.35 12.04 7.68
CA TRP A 137 7.93 12.05 8.01
C TRP A 137 7.11 12.59 6.83
N ILE A 138 5.86 12.17 6.80
CA ILE A 138 4.86 12.50 5.79
C ILE A 138 3.59 12.90 6.54
N SER A 139 2.91 13.91 6.03
CA SER A 139 1.57 14.30 6.43
C SER A 139 0.66 14.38 5.21
N VAL A 140 -0.60 13.97 5.37
CA VAL A 140 -1.63 13.96 4.34
C VAL A 140 -2.94 14.49 4.90
N ARG A 141 -3.54 15.45 4.19
CA ARG A 141 -4.89 15.98 4.43
C ARG A 141 -5.71 15.95 3.15
N ASP A 142 -7.02 15.90 3.30
CA ASP A 142 -7.95 16.06 2.17
C ASP A 142 -8.09 17.53 1.77
N ASP A 143 -8.22 17.78 0.48
CA ASP A 143 -8.57 19.07 -0.13
C ASP A 143 -9.71 18.83 -1.13
N PRO A 144 -10.95 18.62 -0.62
CA PRO A 144 -12.08 18.18 -1.43
C PRO A 144 -12.56 19.25 -2.41
N ASP A 145 -12.29 20.52 -2.14
CA ASP A 145 -12.61 21.63 -3.05
C ASP A 145 -11.80 21.57 -4.35
N ASN A 146 -10.71 20.79 -4.37
CA ASN A 146 -9.80 20.66 -5.50
C ASN A 146 -9.54 19.20 -5.93
N ASP A 147 -10.33 18.24 -5.44
CA ASP A 147 -10.23 16.81 -5.74
C ASP A 147 -8.81 16.24 -5.57
N ARG A 148 -8.15 16.59 -4.47
CA ARG A 148 -6.75 16.22 -4.22
C ARG A 148 -6.44 16.02 -2.74
N LEU A 149 -5.37 15.29 -2.48
CA LEU A 149 -4.76 15.21 -1.16
C LEU A 149 -3.57 16.18 -1.09
N GLU A 150 -3.54 17.01 -0.06
CA GLU A 150 -2.36 17.79 0.29
C GLU A 150 -1.35 16.90 1.01
N VAL A 151 -0.15 16.77 0.46
CA VAL A 151 0.92 15.93 0.98
C VAL A 151 2.10 16.80 1.37
N THR A 152 2.49 16.78 2.63
CA THR A 152 3.70 17.42 3.12
C THR A 152 4.72 16.37 3.53
N VAL A 153 5.97 16.50 3.07
CA VAL A 153 7.06 15.57 3.36
C VAL A 153 8.27 16.30 3.93
N SER A 154 9.04 15.65 4.80
CA SER A 154 10.33 16.17 5.23
C SER A 154 11.34 16.25 4.09
N SER A 155 12.26 17.22 4.15
CA SER A 155 13.28 17.41 3.11
C SER A 155 14.15 16.17 2.89
N SER A 156 14.34 15.35 3.94
CA SER A 156 15.07 14.07 3.88
C SER A 156 14.46 13.02 2.95
N LEU A 157 13.16 13.15 2.61
CA LEU A 157 12.45 12.25 1.70
C LEU A 157 12.38 12.78 0.27
N LEU A 158 12.78 14.03 0.00
CA LEU A 158 12.78 14.60 -1.34
C LEU A 158 13.64 13.81 -2.36
N PRO A 159 14.81 13.24 -1.99
CA PRO A 159 15.60 12.43 -2.93
C PRO A 159 14.88 11.15 -3.40
N VAL A 160 13.93 10.65 -2.61
CA VAL A 160 13.14 9.43 -2.90
C VAL A 160 11.67 9.75 -3.14
N LEU A 161 11.36 11.00 -3.51
CA LEU A 161 10.01 11.49 -3.69
C LEU A 161 9.15 10.62 -4.62
N PRO A 162 9.65 10.12 -5.77
CA PRO A 162 8.87 9.20 -6.61
C PRO A 162 8.31 7.99 -5.85
N ARG A 163 9.10 7.36 -4.96
CA ARG A 163 8.67 6.20 -4.16
C ARG A 163 7.64 6.60 -3.12
N VAL A 164 7.85 7.75 -2.48
CA VAL A 164 6.89 8.31 -1.52
C VAL A 164 5.53 8.49 -2.20
N ILE A 165 5.52 9.09 -3.39
CA ILE A 165 4.28 9.29 -4.15
C ILE A 165 3.65 7.97 -4.55
N SER A 166 4.42 7.02 -5.09
CA SER A 166 3.89 5.70 -5.48
C SER A 166 3.21 4.97 -4.30
N ARG A 167 3.84 5.02 -3.13
CA ARG A 167 3.33 4.42 -1.89
C ARG A 167 2.11 5.14 -1.34
N LEU A 168 2.04 6.47 -1.44
CA LEU A 168 0.85 7.23 -1.05
C LEU A 168 -0.32 6.96 -2.01
N ARG A 169 -0.07 6.90 -3.32
CA ARG A 169 -1.08 6.52 -4.31
C ARG A 169 -1.62 5.11 -4.06
N GLY A 170 -0.77 4.18 -3.62
CA GLY A 170 -1.18 2.84 -3.21
C GLY A 170 -1.94 2.82 -1.87
N LEU A 171 -1.49 3.57 -0.87
CA LEU A 171 -2.13 3.65 0.45
C LEU A 171 -3.55 4.24 0.35
N PHE A 172 -3.68 5.37 -0.36
CA PHE A 172 -4.92 6.13 -0.51
C PHE A 172 -5.72 5.76 -1.75
N ASP A 173 -5.21 4.85 -2.59
CA ASP A 173 -5.87 4.36 -3.79
C ASP A 173 -6.32 5.50 -4.73
N THR A 174 -5.52 6.55 -4.87
CA THR A 174 -5.87 7.77 -5.63
C THR A 174 -6.03 7.50 -7.13
N ASP A 175 -5.47 6.39 -7.62
CA ASP A 175 -5.53 5.98 -9.02
C ASP A 175 -6.88 5.37 -9.42
N CYS A 176 -7.70 4.96 -8.44
CA CYS A 176 -8.99 4.33 -8.69
C CYS A 176 -9.93 5.23 -9.51
N ASP A 177 -10.67 4.57 -10.40
CA ASP A 177 -11.84 5.10 -11.07
C ASP A 177 -13.08 4.60 -10.31
N PRO A 178 -13.64 5.43 -9.41
CA PRO A 178 -14.75 5.01 -8.55
C PRO A 178 -16.03 4.73 -9.34
N GLU A 179 -16.22 5.35 -10.51
CA GLU A 179 -17.41 5.13 -11.35
C GLU A 179 -17.41 3.73 -11.94
N LEU A 180 -16.26 3.27 -12.46
CA LEU A 180 -16.12 1.91 -12.99
C LEU A 180 -16.36 0.85 -11.90
N VAL A 181 -15.83 1.08 -10.70
CA VAL A 181 -16.02 0.19 -9.54
C VAL A 181 -17.50 0.17 -9.13
N TYR A 182 -18.10 1.34 -8.92
CA TYR A 182 -19.50 1.46 -8.46
C TYR A 182 -20.47 0.86 -9.47
N LYS A 183 -20.29 1.14 -10.77
CA LYS A 183 -21.12 0.57 -11.84
C LYS A 183 -21.20 -0.94 -11.74
N LYS A 184 -20.07 -1.61 -11.45
CA LYS A 184 -20.03 -3.07 -11.32
C LYS A 184 -20.54 -3.58 -9.97
N LEU A 185 -20.23 -2.88 -8.88
CA LEU A 185 -20.56 -3.32 -7.51
C LEU A 185 -21.91 -2.84 -6.99
N SER A 186 -22.63 -2.00 -7.73
CA SER A 186 -23.98 -1.55 -7.36
C SER A 186 -24.97 -2.69 -7.05
N VAL A 187 -24.75 -3.89 -7.61
CA VAL A 187 -25.48 -5.13 -7.28
C VAL A 187 -25.39 -5.52 -5.80
N MET A 188 -24.39 -5.05 -5.06
CA MET A 188 -24.32 -5.25 -3.60
C MET A 188 -25.49 -4.58 -2.87
N ASN A 189 -26.11 -3.57 -3.46
CA ASN A 189 -27.28 -2.90 -2.87
C ASN A 189 -28.51 -3.83 -2.81
N ASP A 190 -28.54 -4.92 -3.59
CA ASP A 190 -29.59 -5.94 -3.51
C ASP A 190 -29.51 -6.75 -2.19
N LEU A 191 -28.32 -6.83 -1.59
CA LEU A 191 -28.12 -7.48 -0.28
C LEU A 191 -28.58 -6.58 0.85
N ARG A 192 -28.29 -5.28 0.73
CA ARG A 192 -28.69 -4.24 1.66
C ARG A 192 -28.56 -2.88 0.98
N GLU A 193 -29.61 -2.08 1.03
CA GLU A 193 -29.61 -0.73 0.47
C GLU A 193 -28.43 0.10 1.02
N GLY A 194 -27.74 0.82 0.12
CA GLY A 194 -26.58 1.65 0.46
C GLY A 194 -25.33 0.86 0.88
N LEU A 195 -25.27 -0.45 0.64
CA LEU A 195 -24.06 -1.24 0.92
C LEU A 195 -22.90 -0.87 -0.02
N CYS A 196 -23.18 -0.58 -1.29
CA CYS A 196 -22.18 -0.10 -2.23
C CYS A 196 -22.09 1.44 -2.14
N ASP A 197 -20.92 1.91 -1.73
CA ASP A 197 -20.59 3.32 -1.60
C ASP A 197 -19.85 3.80 -2.86
N PRO A 198 -20.33 4.85 -3.56
CA PRO A 198 -19.70 5.34 -4.78
C PRO A 198 -18.32 5.95 -4.53
N GLY A 199 -18.02 6.43 -3.32
CA GLY A 199 -16.73 7.02 -2.96
C GLY A 199 -15.76 6.03 -2.31
N ALA A 200 -16.08 4.73 -2.28
CA ALA A 200 -15.25 3.71 -1.65
C ALA A 200 -13.89 3.58 -2.35
N ARG A 201 -12.84 3.46 -1.54
CA ARG A 201 -11.46 3.23 -1.95
C ARG A 201 -10.91 1.99 -1.29
N ALA A 202 -10.01 1.28 -1.94
CA ALA A 202 -9.33 0.12 -1.36
C ALA A 202 -8.04 0.56 -0.66
N PRO A 203 -8.00 0.74 0.67
CA PRO A 203 -6.80 1.24 1.32
C PRO A 203 -5.70 0.20 1.18
N GLY A 204 -4.63 0.54 0.48
CA GLY A 204 -3.50 -0.34 0.24
C GLY A 204 -2.51 -0.30 1.39
N CYS A 205 -1.24 -0.07 1.07
CA CYS A 205 -0.17 0.08 2.04
C CYS A 205 0.83 1.14 1.62
N PHE A 206 1.52 1.70 2.62
CA PHE A 206 2.68 2.54 2.39
C PHE A 206 3.96 1.69 2.37
N ASP A 207 4.16 0.80 3.35
CA ASP A 207 5.28 -0.13 3.36
C ASP A 207 4.78 -1.59 3.23
N PRO A 208 5.19 -2.30 2.16
CA PRO A 208 4.78 -3.67 1.91
C PRO A 208 5.17 -4.67 3.00
N PHE A 209 6.41 -4.58 3.49
CA PHE A 209 6.93 -5.53 4.49
C PHE A 209 6.28 -5.29 5.86
N GLU A 210 6.19 -4.03 6.28
CA GLU A 210 5.44 -3.62 7.46
C GLU A 210 4.00 -4.14 7.42
N THR A 211 3.32 -3.99 6.28
CA THR A 211 1.93 -4.46 6.12
C THR A 211 1.83 -5.97 6.18
N ALA A 212 2.84 -6.69 5.67
CA ALA A 212 2.89 -8.13 5.79
C ALA A 212 3.05 -8.58 7.25
N VAL A 213 3.95 -7.94 8.01
CA VAL A 213 4.10 -8.17 9.45
C VAL A 213 2.80 -7.85 10.19
N ARG A 214 2.17 -6.70 9.94
CA ARG A 214 0.87 -6.32 10.53
C ARG A 214 -0.24 -7.33 10.22
N THR A 215 -0.26 -7.88 9.01
CA THR A 215 -1.25 -8.90 8.61
C THR A 215 -1.05 -10.19 9.42
N ILE A 216 0.20 -10.62 9.62
CA ILE A 216 0.54 -11.79 10.47
C ILE A 216 0.15 -11.51 11.93
N LEU A 217 0.46 -10.33 12.45
CA LEU A 217 0.08 -9.94 13.82
C LEU A 217 -1.44 -9.96 14.02
N GLY A 218 -2.21 -9.56 13.01
CA GLY A 218 -3.67 -9.49 13.03
C GLY A 218 -4.39 -10.84 12.91
N GLN A 219 -3.69 -11.94 12.63
CA GLN A 219 -4.31 -13.26 12.49
C GLN A 219 -5.10 -13.64 13.75
N GLN A 220 -6.38 -13.95 13.62
CA GLN A 220 -7.24 -14.45 14.72
C GLN A 220 -7.42 -13.49 15.91
N ILE A 221 -7.09 -12.19 15.78
CA ILE A 221 -7.27 -11.19 16.84
C ILE A 221 -7.95 -9.93 16.31
N THR A 222 -8.33 -9.03 17.22
CA THR A 222 -8.94 -7.75 16.85
C THR A 222 -7.92 -6.77 16.28
N VAL A 223 -8.37 -5.79 15.49
CA VAL A 223 -7.54 -4.69 14.98
C VAL A 223 -6.82 -3.95 16.11
N LYS A 224 -7.51 -3.67 17.23
CA LYS A 224 -6.92 -3.01 18.41
C LYS A 224 -5.79 -3.83 19.03
N ALA A 225 -5.96 -5.15 19.13
CA ALA A 225 -4.91 -6.03 19.66
C ALA A 225 -3.70 -6.12 18.72
N ALA A 226 -3.94 -6.23 17.40
CA ALA A 226 -2.88 -6.21 16.39
C ALA A 226 -2.07 -4.90 16.41
N ARG A 227 -2.77 -3.76 16.48
CA ARG A 227 -2.18 -2.43 16.65
C ARG A 227 -1.31 -2.35 17.90
N THR A 228 -1.73 -2.95 19.01
CA THR A 228 -0.95 -2.97 20.26
C THR A 228 0.35 -3.76 20.11
N LEU A 229 0.32 -4.93 19.46
CA LEU A 229 1.53 -5.70 19.17
C LEU A 229 2.49 -4.93 18.26
N ALA A 230 1.96 -4.30 17.21
CA ALA A 230 2.75 -3.52 16.27
C ALA A 230 3.40 -2.29 16.94
N ALA A 231 2.69 -1.63 17.85
CA ALA A 231 3.23 -0.53 18.68
C ALA A 231 4.42 -0.96 19.54
N ARG A 232 4.33 -2.12 20.20
CA ARG A 232 5.44 -2.66 20.99
C ARG A 232 6.67 -2.99 20.14
N ILE A 233 6.45 -3.52 18.93
CA ILE A 233 7.52 -3.80 17.96
C ILE A 233 8.19 -2.49 17.52
N VAL A 234 7.42 -1.47 17.18
CA VAL A 234 7.96 -0.16 16.80
C VAL A 234 8.74 0.46 17.96
N ASP A 235 8.20 0.43 19.17
CA ASP A 235 8.88 0.98 20.36
C ASP A 235 10.22 0.27 20.66
N SER A 236 10.24 -1.07 20.54
CA SER A 236 11.43 -1.87 20.86
C SER A 236 12.49 -1.90 19.76
N PHE A 237 12.07 -1.88 18.49
CA PHE A 237 12.95 -2.20 17.35
C PHE A 237 12.90 -1.18 16.21
N GLY A 238 12.03 -0.16 16.28
CA GLY A 238 11.91 0.86 15.26
C GLY A 238 13.09 1.84 15.24
N GLY A 239 13.54 2.20 14.04
CA GLY A 239 14.63 3.15 13.84
C GLY A 239 14.20 4.59 14.17
N TYR A 240 15.07 5.38 14.78
CA TYR A 240 14.73 6.75 15.20
C TYR A 240 14.57 7.70 14.00
N VAL A 241 13.54 8.53 14.02
CA VAL A 241 13.32 9.62 13.07
C VAL A 241 13.05 10.91 13.80
N ARG A 242 13.77 11.96 13.42
CA ARG A 242 13.48 13.32 13.88
C ARG A 242 12.26 13.87 13.13
N ALA A 243 11.06 13.69 13.69
CA ALA A 243 9.84 14.34 13.19
C ALA A 243 9.46 15.55 14.05
N PRO A 244 8.72 16.53 13.49
CA PRO A 244 8.50 17.82 14.13
C PRO A 244 7.45 17.77 15.25
N ALA A 245 6.55 16.78 15.28
CA ALA A 245 5.41 16.77 16.20
C ALA A 245 4.72 15.39 16.33
N HIS A 246 3.69 15.35 17.19
CA HIS A 246 2.68 14.29 17.32
C HIS A 246 3.20 12.90 17.71
N GLY A 247 4.34 12.82 18.39
CA GLY A 247 4.92 11.57 18.88
C GLY A 247 5.39 10.63 17.76
N LEU A 248 5.65 11.18 16.56
CA LEU A 248 6.29 10.46 15.47
C LEU A 248 7.80 10.45 15.71
N GLU A 249 8.32 9.32 16.18
CA GLU A 249 9.70 9.21 16.63
C GLU A 249 10.43 8.01 16.03
N ARG A 250 9.67 7.06 15.46
CA ARG A 250 10.21 5.78 15.01
C ARG A 250 9.65 5.33 13.68
N THR A 251 10.46 4.68 12.86
CA THR A 251 10.02 3.91 11.70
C THR A 251 9.67 2.49 12.10
N PHE A 252 8.86 1.81 11.28
CA PHE A 252 8.68 0.38 11.43
C PHE A 252 9.99 -0.36 11.11
N PRO A 253 10.39 -1.39 11.88
CA PRO A 253 11.61 -2.15 11.60
C PRO A 253 11.57 -2.83 10.23
N GLY A 254 12.68 -2.73 9.49
CA GLY A 254 12.86 -3.43 8.21
C GLY A 254 13.12 -4.94 8.41
N PRO A 255 13.18 -5.71 7.31
CA PRO A 255 13.38 -7.16 7.38
C PRO A 255 14.68 -7.53 8.09
N ASP A 256 15.77 -6.81 7.86
CA ASP A 256 17.08 -7.07 8.47
C ASP A 256 17.03 -7.09 9.99
N THR A 257 16.26 -6.18 10.60
CA THR A 257 16.09 -6.12 12.06
C THR A 257 15.51 -7.41 12.62
N PHE A 258 14.59 -8.07 11.91
CA PHE A 258 14.03 -9.36 12.32
C PHE A 258 15.02 -10.50 12.07
N LEU A 259 15.82 -10.44 11.01
CA LEU A 259 16.83 -11.45 10.68
C LEU A 259 18.03 -11.42 11.63
N GLU A 260 18.44 -10.24 12.07
CA GLU A 260 19.49 -10.04 13.07
C GLU A 260 19.15 -10.68 14.42
N MET A 261 17.86 -10.84 14.76
CA MET A 261 17.44 -11.57 15.96
C MET A 261 17.79 -13.06 15.87
N SER A 262 17.99 -13.60 14.67
CA SER A 262 18.35 -15.00 14.43
C SER A 262 17.44 -15.95 15.22
N ASP A 263 18.01 -16.90 15.96
CA ASP A 263 17.25 -17.90 16.72
C ASP A 263 16.53 -17.31 17.94
N SER A 264 16.89 -16.10 18.37
CA SER A 264 16.24 -15.41 19.49
C SER A 264 14.93 -14.70 19.11
N ILE A 265 14.52 -14.69 17.82
CA ILE A 265 13.30 -13.98 17.40
C ILE A 265 12.04 -14.43 18.16
N GLY A 266 11.96 -15.73 18.51
CA GLY A 266 10.86 -16.29 19.29
C GLY A 266 10.76 -15.63 20.66
N ASP A 267 11.88 -15.52 21.38
CA ASP A 267 11.95 -14.93 22.71
C ASP A 267 11.78 -13.41 22.66
N ARG A 268 12.43 -12.74 21.71
CA ARG A 268 12.41 -11.28 21.54
C ARG A 268 11.00 -10.79 21.23
N LEU A 269 10.31 -11.40 20.27
CA LEU A 269 8.92 -11.05 19.95
C LEU A 269 7.93 -11.63 20.98
N GLY A 270 8.26 -12.76 21.59
CA GLY A 270 7.51 -13.37 22.70
C GLY A 270 7.36 -12.45 23.89
N GLY A 271 8.43 -11.75 24.28
CA GLY A 271 8.42 -10.71 25.32
C GLY A 271 7.48 -9.54 25.01
N LEU A 272 7.09 -9.33 23.75
CA LEU A 272 6.13 -8.31 23.33
C LEU A 272 4.68 -8.85 23.21
N GLY A 273 4.48 -10.15 23.43
CA GLY A 273 3.19 -10.83 23.31
C GLY A 273 2.92 -11.43 21.92
N VAL A 274 3.93 -11.55 21.06
CA VAL A 274 3.81 -12.24 19.77
C VAL A 274 4.01 -13.73 19.97
N THR A 275 3.12 -14.56 19.42
CA THR A 275 3.22 -16.03 19.57
C THR A 275 4.38 -16.58 18.76
N GLY A 276 4.97 -17.71 19.19
CA GLY A 276 6.07 -18.35 18.46
C GLY A 276 5.74 -18.70 17.00
N ALA A 277 4.48 -19.08 16.72
CA ALA A 277 4.02 -19.31 15.35
C ALA A 277 4.09 -18.04 14.49
N ARG A 278 3.62 -16.90 15.01
CA ARG A 278 3.72 -15.60 14.31
C ARG A 278 5.17 -15.14 14.17
N SER A 279 5.99 -15.34 15.19
CA SER A 279 7.43 -15.02 15.12
C SER A 279 8.11 -15.81 14.00
N LYS A 280 7.80 -17.10 13.86
CA LYS A 280 8.31 -17.94 12.76
C LYS A 280 7.82 -17.45 11.39
N SER A 281 6.55 -17.07 11.27
CA SER A 281 6.01 -16.49 10.03
C SER A 281 6.69 -15.16 9.66
N ILE A 282 6.92 -14.28 10.64
CA ILE A 282 7.61 -13.00 10.44
C ILE A 282 9.05 -13.21 9.99
N ARG A 283 9.78 -14.15 10.62
CA ARG A 283 11.13 -14.52 10.16
C ARG A 283 11.11 -15.04 8.73
N SER A 284 10.20 -15.98 8.43
CA SER A 284 10.12 -16.59 7.10
C SER A 284 9.84 -15.58 5.99
N ILE A 285 8.92 -14.62 6.22
CA ILE A 285 8.64 -13.59 5.21
C ILE A 285 9.80 -12.59 5.09
N ALA A 286 10.50 -12.26 6.18
CA ALA A 286 11.71 -11.44 6.13
C ALA A 286 12.82 -12.12 5.32
N GLU A 287 13.06 -13.41 5.54
CA GLU A 287 14.05 -14.20 4.80
C GLU A 287 13.71 -14.24 3.30
N SER A 288 12.45 -14.55 2.95
CA SER A 288 12.00 -14.63 1.56
C SER A 288 12.02 -13.30 0.82
N VAL A 289 11.83 -12.17 1.51
CA VAL A 289 11.93 -10.84 0.90
C VAL A 289 13.40 -10.44 0.72
N THR A 290 14.24 -10.63 1.75
CA THR A 290 15.66 -10.25 1.71
C THR A 290 16.44 -11.06 0.68
N ASN A 291 16.13 -12.35 0.48
CA ASN A 291 16.79 -13.18 -0.54
C ASN A 291 16.17 -13.06 -1.94
N GLY A 292 15.12 -12.25 -2.12
CA GLY A 292 14.46 -12.02 -3.40
C GLY A 292 13.54 -13.16 -3.87
N MET A 293 13.24 -14.16 -3.04
CA MET A 293 12.31 -15.24 -3.37
C MET A 293 10.89 -14.72 -3.55
N ILE A 294 10.45 -13.83 -2.64
CA ILE A 294 9.15 -13.16 -2.69
C ILE A 294 9.33 -11.67 -2.87
N ARG A 295 8.55 -11.10 -3.79
CA ARG A 295 8.55 -9.67 -4.07
C ARG A 295 7.24 -9.05 -3.62
N LEU A 296 7.26 -8.43 -2.45
CA LEU A 296 6.13 -7.65 -1.93
C LEU A 296 6.06 -6.28 -2.61
N SER A 297 5.42 -6.22 -3.78
CA SER A 297 5.25 -4.96 -4.52
C SER A 297 4.02 -4.99 -5.43
N ARG A 298 3.44 -3.82 -5.69
CA ARG A 298 2.30 -3.63 -6.62
C ARG A 298 2.66 -3.92 -8.08
N ASP A 299 3.95 -3.91 -8.45
CA ASP A 299 4.40 -4.28 -9.79
C ASP A 299 4.65 -5.80 -9.96
N ALA A 300 4.42 -6.60 -8.91
CA ALA A 300 4.59 -8.03 -8.94
C ALA A 300 3.40 -8.79 -9.54
N ASP A 301 3.69 -9.95 -10.12
CA ASP A 301 2.65 -10.89 -10.56
C ASP A 301 2.13 -11.61 -9.32
N PHE A 302 0.97 -11.17 -8.82
CA PHE A 302 0.39 -11.75 -7.62
C PHE A 302 0.09 -13.24 -7.76
N ALA A 303 -0.25 -13.75 -8.95
CA ALA A 303 -0.56 -15.18 -9.10
C ALA A 303 0.68 -16.05 -8.89
N GLU A 304 1.86 -15.55 -9.21
CA GLU A 304 3.13 -16.21 -8.90
C GLU A 304 3.54 -16.02 -7.44
N GLU A 305 3.41 -14.81 -6.91
CA GLU A 305 3.77 -14.50 -5.53
C GLU A 305 2.83 -15.18 -4.52
N GLU A 306 1.55 -15.37 -4.83
CA GLU A 306 0.58 -16.08 -3.99
C GLU A 306 1.00 -17.52 -3.74
N LYS A 307 1.49 -18.22 -4.78
CA LYS A 307 1.97 -19.61 -4.64
C LYS A 307 3.12 -19.69 -3.65
N LYS A 308 4.10 -18.80 -3.78
CA LYS A 308 5.26 -18.72 -2.87
C LYS A 308 4.85 -18.31 -1.47
N LEU A 309 3.91 -17.36 -1.33
CA LEU A 309 3.38 -16.94 -0.04
C LEU A 309 2.71 -18.10 0.69
N LEU A 310 1.93 -18.93 -0.02
CA LEU A 310 1.24 -20.08 0.56
C LEU A 310 2.19 -21.21 1.01
N GLU A 311 3.43 -21.23 0.53
CA GLU A 311 4.47 -22.15 1.00
C GLU A 311 5.09 -21.70 2.33
N LEU A 312 4.92 -20.43 2.72
CA LEU A 312 5.48 -19.92 3.97
C LEU A 312 4.71 -20.44 5.20
N PRO A 313 5.41 -20.82 6.28
CA PRO A 313 4.76 -21.25 7.52
C PRO A 313 3.87 -20.15 8.09
N GLY A 314 2.60 -20.50 8.36
CA GLY A 314 1.60 -19.59 8.95
C GLY A 314 1.00 -18.57 7.98
N VAL A 315 1.28 -18.68 6.68
CA VAL A 315 0.62 -17.90 5.64
C VAL A 315 -0.42 -18.79 4.93
N GLY A 316 -1.68 -18.68 5.37
CA GLY A 316 -2.80 -19.34 4.71
C GLY A 316 -3.52 -18.47 3.68
N PRO A 317 -4.56 -18.99 3.00
CA PRO A 317 -5.31 -18.26 1.97
C PRO A 317 -5.86 -16.91 2.43
N TRP A 318 -6.30 -16.79 3.69
CA TRP A 318 -6.75 -15.52 4.26
C TRP A 318 -5.62 -14.48 4.29
N THR A 319 -4.44 -14.86 4.78
CA THR A 319 -3.26 -13.98 4.84
C THR A 319 -2.85 -13.58 3.43
N ALA A 320 -2.72 -14.53 2.52
CA ALA A 320 -2.34 -14.27 1.12
C ALA A 320 -3.30 -13.30 0.42
N ASN A 321 -4.62 -13.47 0.60
CA ASN A 321 -5.61 -12.56 0.02
C ASN A 321 -5.60 -11.17 0.69
N CYS A 322 -5.36 -11.09 2.00
CA CYS A 322 -5.15 -9.80 2.68
C CYS A 322 -3.94 -9.07 2.10
N LEU A 323 -2.83 -9.77 1.85
CA LEU A 323 -1.66 -9.19 1.18
C LEU A 323 -1.97 -8.83 -0.27
N GLY A 324 -2.67 -9.69 -1.02
CA GLY A 324 -3.11 -9.40 -2.39
C GLY A 324 -3.84 -8.07 -2.48
N MET A 325 -4.81 -7.84 -1.58
CA MET A 325 -5.54 -6.59 -1.51
C MET A 325 -4.66 -5.41 -1.07
N ARG A 326 -3.95 -5.55 0.06
CA ARG A 326 -3.29 -4.44 0.76
C ARG A 326 -1.92 -4.09 0.19
N VAL A 327 -1.14 -5.09 -0.17
CA VAL A 327 0.26 -4.98 -0.61
C VAL A 327 0.37 -4.93 -2.12
N PHE A 328 -0.30 -5.85 -2.81
CA PHE A 328 -0.20 -5.94 -4.27
C PHE A 328 -1.21 -5.03 -4.99
N GLY A 329 -2.17 -4.43 -4.26
CA GLY A 329 -3.21 -3.60 -4.85
C GLY A 329 -4.10 -4.38 -5.84
N LEU A 330 -4.28 -5.69 -5.59
CA LEU A 330 -5.16 -6.52 -6.40
C LEU A 330 -6.60 -6.08 -6.17
N SER A 331 -7.29 -5.69 -7.23
CA SER A 331 -8.70 -5.28 -7.18
C SER A 331 -9.66 -6.42 -6.84
N ASP A 332 -9.19 -7.65 -7.00
CA ASP A 332 -10.01 -8.85 -7.00
C ASP A 332 -9.58 -9.91 -5.96
N ALA A 333 -8.78 -9.53 -4.97
CA ALA A 333 -8.50 -10.40 -3.83
C ALA A 333 -9.78 -10.57 -2.98
N PHE A 334 -9.96 -11.76 -2.40
CA PHE A 334 -11.19 -12.05 -1.65
C PHE A 334 -10.93 -12.92 -0.41
N PRO A 335 -10.53 -12.31 0.73
CA PRO A 335 -10.41 -13.01 2.00
C PRO A 335 -11.79 -13.32 2.60
N HIS A 336 -12.58 -14.19 1.97
CA HIS A 336 -13.96 -14.51 2.34
C HIS A 336 -14.15 -15.00 3.79
N THR A 337 -13.12 -15.60 4.39
CA THR A 337 -13.13 -16.03 5.80
C THR A 337 -12.83 -14.91 6.79
N ASP A 338 -12.56 -13.70 6.30
CA ASP A 338 -12.30 -12.52 7.13
C ASP A 338 -13.45 -12.24 8.10
N LEU A 339 -13.11 -11.89 9.34
CA LEU A 339 -14.10 -11.67 10.39
C LEU A 339 -15.02 -10.48 10.08
N GLY A 340 -14.51 -9.46 9.38
CA GLY A 340 -15.30 -8.32 8.91
C GLY A 340 -16.33 -8.77 7.87
N VAL A 341 -15.88 -9.52 6.86
CA VAL A 341 -16.73 -10.10 5.80
C VAL A 341 -17.80 -11.02 6.39
N ARG A 342 -17.39 -11.98 7.23
CA ARG A 342 -18.30 -12.96 7.84
C ARG A 342 -19.38 -12.32 8.72
N LYS A 343 -19.06 -11.21 9.39
CA LYS A 343 -20.03 -10.48 10.21
C LYS A 343 -20.95 -9.59 9.38
N ALA A 344 -20.49 -9.06 8.25
CA ALA A 344 -21.33 -8.29 7.33
C ALA A 344 -22.34 -9.18 6.58
N LEU A 345 -21.98 -10.46 6.37
CA LEU A 345 -22.80 -11.49 5.72
C LEU A 345 -23.25 -12.56 6.72
N GLU A 346 -23.64 -12.12 7.93
CA GLU A 346 -24.06 -13.03 9.00
C GLU A 346 -25.18 -13.98 8.53
N GLY A 347 -25.08 -15.26 8.88
CA GLY A 347 -26.00 -16.30 8.44
C GLY A 347 -25.60 -17.03 7.16
N MET A 348 -24.66 -16.50 6.37
CA MET A 348 -24.14 -17.20 5.18
C MET A 348 -22.97 -18.14 5.52
N SER A 349 -22.95 -19.30 4.87
CA SER A 349 -21.82 -20.23 4.86
C SER A 349 -20.67 -19.73 3.98
N ASN A 350 -19.45 -20.24 4.20
CA ASN A 350 -18.30 -19.89 3.35
C ASN A 350 -18.55 -20.17 1.86
N LYS A 351 -19.33 -21.22 1.53
CA LYS A 351 -19.67 -21.57 0.14
C LYS A 351 -20.60 -20.53 -0.49
N GLU A 352 -21.59 -20.04 0.26
CA GLU A 352 -22.50 -18.98 -0.19
C GLU A 352 -21.75 -17.67 -0.37
N ILE A 353 -20.87 -17.30 0.56
CA ILE A 353 -20.04 -16.09 0.44
C ILE A 353 -19.14 -16.16 -0.80
N LEU A 354 -18.51 -17.31 -1.07
CA LEU A 354 -17.70 -17.50 -2.27
C LEU A 354 -18.55 -17.38 -3.55
N SER A 355 -19.72 -18.02 -3.59
CA SER A 355 -20.63 -17.92 -4.73
C SER A 355 -21.11 -16.50 -4.98
N LEU A 356 -21.39 -15.75 -3.91
CA LEU A 356 -21.81 -14.36 -3.98
C LEU A 356 -20.68 -13.47 -4.53
N GLY A 357 -19.44 -13.73 -4.09
CA GLY A 357 -18.25 -13.01 -4.53
C GLY A 357 -18.02 -13.04 -6.04
N GLU A 358 -18.48 -14.07 -6.75
CA GLU A 358 -18.34 -14.16 -8.21
C GLU A 358 -19.06 -13.03 -8.95
N ALA A 359 -20.18 -12.54 -8.41
CA ALA A 359 -20.90 -11.39 -8.98
C ALA A 359 -20.09 -10.08 -8.90
N TRP A 360 -19.14 -10.00 -7.95
CA TRP A 360 -18.35 -8.79 -7.67
C TRP A 360 -17.05 -8.70 -8.47
N ARG A 361 -16.69 -9.73 -9.24
CA ARG A 361 -15.49 -9.70 -10.09
C ARG A 361 -15.60 -8.60 -11.17
N PRO A 362 -14.49 -7.88 -11.47
CA PRO A 362 -13.12 -8.05 -10.98
C PRO A 362 -12.77 -7.14 -9.78
N TRP A 363 -13.75 -6.75 -8.97
CA TRP A 363 -13.62 -5.75 -7.90
C TRP A 363 -13.88 -6.32 -6.50
N ARG A 364 -13.62 -7.61 -6.27
CA ARG A 364 -13.88 -8.26 -4.97
C ARG A 364 -13.19 -7.59 -3.77
N SER A 365 -12.03 -6.97 -3.96
CA SER A 365 -11.35 -6.20 -2.91
C SER A 365 -12.19 -4.98 -2.48
N TYR A 366 -12.79 -4.28 -3.44
CA TYR A 366 -13.67 -3.13 -3.15
C TYR A 366 -14.99 -3.59 -2.53
N ALA A 367 -15.49 -4.77 -2.90
CA ALA A 367 -16.64 -5.37 -2.21
C ALA A 367 -16.31 -5.67 -0.74
N VAL A 368 -15.13 -6.21 -0.44
CA VAL A 368 -14.64 -6.42 0.94
C VAL A 368 -14.61 -5.10 1.72
N ILE A 369 -14.16 -4.01 1.11
CA ILE A 369 -14.21 -2.68 1.73
C ILE A 369 -15.64 -2.28 2.06
N ASN A 370 -16.56 -2.34 1.09
CA ASN A 370 -17.96 -2.01 1.34
C ASN A 370 -18.58 -2.84 2.49
N LEU A 371 -18.22 -4.13 2.57
CA LEU A 371 -18.60 -5.00 3.70
C LEU A 371 -17.95 -4.57 5.02
N TRP A 372 -16.70 -4.08 5.03
CA TRP A 372 -16.08 -3.52 6.24
C TRP A 372 -16.75 -2.21 6.68
N ASN A 373 -17.10 -1.34 5.72
CA ASN A 373 -17.76 -0.05 5.95
C ASN A 373 -19.17 -0.22 6.52
N SER A 374 -19.80 -1.33 6.18
CA SER A 374 -21.13 -1.70 6.66
C SER A 374 -21.25 -1.82 8.19
N ARG A 375 -20.10 -1.83 8.90
CA ARG A 375 -19.96 -2.08 10.33
C ARG A 375 -19.35 -0.93 11.13
N SER A 376 -18.92 0.13 10.45
CA SER A 376 -18.19 1.27 11.03
C SER A 376 -19.07 2.45 11.35
#